data_AF-A0A6C0DL25-F1
#
_entry.id   AF-A0A6C0DL25-F1
#
_cell.length_a   1.000
_cell.length_b   1.000
_cell.length_c   1.000
_cell.angle_alpha   90.00
_cell.angle_beta   90.00
_cell.angle_gamma   90.00
#
_symmetry.space_group_name_H-M   'P 1'
#
loop_
_entity.id
_entity.type
_entity.pdbx_description
1 polymer ?
#
loop_
_entity_poly.entity_id
_entity_poly.type
_entity_poly.pdbx_seq_one_letter_code
_entity_poly.pdbx_strand_id
1 'polypeptide(L)'
;MLQTLKLIFSTDKSRISMIDSHKDVIIKLKFIGTFQEGEKIDIKNLQIETNNIFTPIKRLIQGDGRETTYSFLNSVIDRSFEIIYAYSKSEKVGERLMCKSIVDDMYKAIKGLNNIQKTYKDDKHFYCNIEMLIDTINYKIADVKDKFPDIFKVEGKKS
;
A
#
# COMPACT_ATOMS: atom_id res chain seq x y z
N MET A 1 -32.83 -17.75 -19.51
CA MET A 1 -31.90 -16.94 -20.34
C MET A 1 -31.71 -15.52 -19.78
N LEU A 2 -32.77 -14.72 -19.58
CA LEU A 2 -32.67 -13.36 -19.00
C LEU A 2 -32.14 -13.30 -17.55
N GLN A 3 -32.52 -14.23 -16.68
CA GLN A 3 -32.01 -14.30 -15.31
C GLN A 3 -30.52 -14.68 -15.27
N THR A 4 -30.10 -15.60 -16.13
CA THR A 4 -28.72 -16.03 -16.30
C THR A 4 -27.83 -14.89 -16.79
N LEU A 5 -28.32 -14.11 -17.76
CA LEU A 5 -27.64 -12.90 -18.24
C LEU A 5 -27.52 -11.84 -17.14
N LYS A 6 -28.59 -11.52 -16.39
CA LYS A 6 -28.53 -10.58 -15.26
C LYS A 6 -27.51 -11.02 -14.19
N LEU A 7 -27.43 -12.31 -13.91
CA LEU A 7 -26.48 -12.86 -12.95
C LEU A 7 -25.03 -12.70 -13.43
N ILE A 8 -24.77 -12.98 -14.71
CA ILE A 8 -23.44 -12.80 -15.34
C ILE A 8 -23.04 -11.32 -15.30
N PHE A 9 -23.91 -10.40 -15.74
CA PHE A 9 -23.64 -8.96 -15.71
C PHE A 9 -23.42 -8.43 -14.29
N SER A 10 -24.17 -8.91 -13.29
CA SER A 10 -23.96 -8.54 -11.89
C SER A 10 -22.62 -9.04 -11.37
N THR A 11 -22.24 -10.27 -11.74
CA THR A 11 -20.95 -10.86 -11.34
C THR A 11 -19.79 -10.11 -11.98
N ASP A 12 -19.87 -9.78 -13.27
CA ASP A 12 -18.83 -8.98 -13.94
C ASP A 12 -18.71 -7.57 -13.36
N LYS A 13 -19.83 -6.90 -13.05
CA LYS A 13 -19.80 -5.59 -12.40
C LYS A 13 -19.14 -5.64 -11.02
N SER A 14 -19.41 -6.67 -10.22
CA SER A 14 -18.74 -6.86 -8.93
C SER A 14 -17.23 -7.09 -9.08
N ARG A 15 -16.81 -7.89 -10.06
CA ARG A 15 -15.39 -8.14 -10.35
C ARG A 15 -14.66 -6.88 -10.80
N ILE A 16 -15.27 -6.08 -11.66
CA ILE A 16 -14.70 -4.80 -12.11
C ILE A 16 -14.50 -3.86 -10.91
N SER A 17 -15.52 -3.71 -10.04
CA SER A 17 -15.40 -2.87 -8.85
C SER A 17 -14.29 -3.32 -7.88
N MET A 18 -14.09 -4.65 -7.75
CA MET A 18 -13.03 -5.22 -6.93
C MET A 18 -11.65 -4.97 -7.55
N ILE A 19 -11.51 -5.09 -8.87
CA ILE A 19 -10.27 -4.79 -9.59
C ILE A 19 -9.89 -3.31 -9.46
N ASP A 20 -10.86 -2.41 -9.59
CA ASP A 20 -10.65 -0.97 -9.39
C ASP A 20 -10.20 -0.68 -7.95
N SER A 21 -10.78 -1.37 -6.97
CA SER A 21 -10.37 -1.29 -5.57
C SER A 21 -8.93 -1.80 -5.35
N HIS A 22 -8.51 -2.90 -6.00
CA HIS A 22 -7.14 -3.39 -5.88
C HIS A 22 -6.14 -2.43 -6.51
N LYS A 23 -6.49 -1.86 -7.67
CA LYS A 23 -5.65 -0.88 -8.35
C LYS A 23 -5.42 0.36 -7.49
N ASP A 24 -6.46 0.87 -6.82
CA ASP A 24 -6.35 1.99 -5.89
C ASP A 24 -5.40 1.69 -4.72
N VAL A 25 -5.51 0.50 -4.11
CA VAL A 25 -4.61 0.06 -3.04
C VAL A 25 -3.15 -0.01 -3.53
N ILE A 26 -2.92 -0.58 -4.72
CA ILE A 26 -1.57 -0.70 -5.30
C ILE A 26 -0.98 0.68 -5.61
N ILE A 27 -1.77 1.62 -6.14
CA ILE A 27 -1.32 3.00 -6.39
C ILE A 27 -0.93 3.68 -5.08
N LYS A 28 -1.75 3.54 -4.04
CA LYS A 28 -1.47 4.11 -2.70
C LYS A 28 -0.22 3.49 -2.07
N LEU A 29 0.01 2.19 -2.25
CA LEU A 29 1.23 1.53 -1.79
C LEU A 29 2.47 2.10 -2.49
N LYS A 30 2.41 2.27 -3.81
CA LYS A 30 3.49 2.90 -4.59
C LYS A 30 3.73 4.33 -4.15
N PHE A 31 2.67 5.10 -3.89
CA PHE A 31 2.76 6.46 -3.36
C PHE A 31 3.52 6.52 -2.03
N ILE A 32 3.23 5.62 -1.08
CA ILE A 32 3.99 5.53 0.17
C ILE A 32 5.49 5.34 -0.09
N GLY A 33 5.84 4.48 -1.06
CA GLY A 33 7.24 4.26 -1.44
C GLY A 33 7.97 5.46 -2.05
N THR A 34 7.29 6.57 -2.33
CA THR A 34 7.90 7.78 -2.91
C THR A 34 8.27 8.85 -1.89
N PHE A 35 7.84 8.72 -0.62
CA PHE A 35 8.11 9.71 0.42
C PHE A 35 9.61 9.94 0.63
N GLN A 36 10.01 11.22 0.71
CA GLN A 36 11.35 11.66 1.00
C GLN A 36 11.45 12.25 2.41
N GLU A 37 12.67 12.24 2.97
CA GLU A 37 12.94 12.83 4.27
C GLU A 37 12.72 14.35 4.21
N GLY A 38 12.05 14.90 5.24
CA GLY A 38 11.67 16.31 5.29
C GLY A 38 10.33 16.65 4.63
N GLU A 39 9.72 15.74 3.86
CA GLU A 39 8.40 15.94 3.28
C GLU A 39 7.29 15.78 4.34
N LYS A 40 6.38 16.76 4.40
CA LYS A 40 5.14 16.66 5.18
C LYS A 40 4.02 16.19 4.25
N ILE A 41 3.40 15.05 4.56
CA ILE A 41 2.43 14.38 3.69
C ILE A 41 1.04 15.02 3.81
N ASP A 42 0.41 15.41 2.69
CA ASP A 42 -1.04 15.65 2.66
C ASP A 42 -1.79 14.44 2.09
N ILE A 43 -2.44 13.69 2.97
CA ILE A 43 -3.14 12.44 2.64
C ILE A 43 -4.50 12.71 1.99
N LYS A 44 -5.09 13.90 2.20
CA LYS A 44 -6.40 14.21 1.63
C LYS A 44 -6.34 14.41 0.12
N ASN A 45 -5.19 14.82 -0.40
CA ASN A 45 -5.00 15.10 -1.82
C ASN A 45 -4.10 14.08 -2.54
N LEU A 46 -3.43 13.16 -1.83
CA LEU A 46 -2.46 12.20 -2.39
C LEU A 46 -1.42 12.90 -3.30
N GLN A 47 -0.97 14.09 -2.91
CA GLN A 47 0.06 14.84 -3.61
C GLN A 47 1.27 15.04 -2.72
N ILE A 48 2.46 14.93 -3.33
CA ILE A 48 3.73 15.32 -2.72
C ILE A 48 3.94 16.78 -3.12
N GLU A 49 3.80 17.69 -2.15
CA GLU A 49 4.05 19.10 -2.39
C GLU A 49 5.55 19.38 -2.30
N THR A 50 6.22 19.44 -3.44
CA THR A 50 7.57 19.98 -3.55
C THR A 50 7.51 21.51 -3.52
N ASN A 51 8.06 22.07 -2.44
CA ASN A 51 8.55 23.45 -2.29
C ASN A 51 7.91 24.51 -3.19
N ASN A 52 6.83 25.14 -2.70
CA ASN A 52 6.62 26.56 -2.92
C ASN A 52 6.15 27.24 -1.63
N ILE A 53 6.98 28.22 -1.26
CA ILE A 53 6.84 29.32 -0.30
C ILE A 53 5.36 29.63 0.02
N PHE A 54 4.96 29.27 1.25
CA PHE A 54 3.74 29.67 1.98
C PHE A 54 2.36 29.23 1.45
N THR A 55 1.86 28.15 2.08
CA THR A 55 0.47 27.81 2.44
C THR A 55 -0.20 26.69 1.62
N PRO A 56 0.07 25.41 1.99
CA PRO A 56 -0.98 24.55 2.61
C PRO A 56 -0.66 24.08 4.04
N ILE A 57 0.17 24.84 4.76
CA ILE A 57 0.78 24.48 6.06
C ILE A 57 -0.19 24.39 7.27
N LYS A 58 -1.52 24.61 7.13
CA LYS A 58 -2.38 24.81 8.32
C LYS A 58 -3.28 23.64 8.77
N ARG A 59 -3.51 22.58 7.98
CA ARG A 59 -4.51 21.53 8.36
C ARG A 59 -3.94 20.21 8.88
N LEU A 60 -2.63 20.01 8.88
CA LEU A 60 -2.02 18.75 9.35
C LEU A 60 -1.29 18.88 10.69
N ILE A 61 -1.20 20.10 11.25
CA ILE A 61 -0.49 20.40 12.51
C ILE A 61 -1.51 20.61 13.65
N GLN A 62 -2.51 19.74 13.71
CA GLN A 62 -3.31 19.47 14.91
C GLN A 62 -3.26 17.95 15.10
N GLY A 63 -3.21 17.46 16.35
CA GLY A 63 -2.93 16.05 16.69
C GLY A 63 -3.63 15.00 15.83
N ASP A 64 -4.84 15.29 15.34
CA ASP A 64 -5.64 14.46 14.42
C ASP A 64 -4.93 14.06 13.12
N GLY A 65 -4.01 14.87 12.61
CA GLY A 65 -3.31 14.60 11.35
C GLY A 65 -2.43 13.35 11.40
N ARG A 66 -1.83 13.07 12.56
CA ARG A 66 -0.89 11.93 12.74
C ARG A 66 -1.62 10.61 12.85
N GLU A 67 -2.68 10.56 13.64
CA GLU A 67 -3.53 9.37 13.74
C GLU A 67 -4.21 9.06 12.41
N THR A 68 -4.71 10.09 11.71
CA THR A 68 -5.23 9.93 10.35
C THR A 68 -4.16 9.40 9.40
N THR A 69 -2.92 9.90 9.53
CA THR A 69 -1.79 9.44 8.73
C THR A 69 -1.47 7.99 8.98
N TYR A 70 -1.29 7.64 10.25
CA TYR A 70 -1.01 6.28 10.64
C TYR A 70 -2.12 5.32 10.18
N SER A 71 -3.38 5.70 10.37
CA SER A 71 -4.54 4.91 9.93
C SER A 71 -4.55 4.67 8.41
N PHE A 72 -4.26 5.70 7.62
CA PHE A 72 -4.12 5.56 6.17
C PHE A 72 -2.99 4.59 5.80
N LEU A 73 -1.79 4.78 6.36
CA LEU A 73 -0.62 3.93 6.08
C LEU A 73 -0.94 2.48 6.43
N ASN A 74 -1.43 2.23 7.64
CA ASN A 74 -1.77 0.89 8.10
C ASN A 74 -2.85 0.24 7.20
N SER A 75 -3.89 0.98 6.82
CA SER A 75 -4.96 0.46 5.95
C SER A 75 -4.45 0.05 4.57
N VAL A 76 -3.56 0.83 3.96
CA VAL A 76 -2.96 0.50 2.65
C VAL A 76 -2.10 -0.75 2.75
N ILE A 77 -1.29 -0.86 3.81
CA ILE A 77 -0.44 -2.03 4.06
C ILE A 77 -1.29 -3.28 4.27
N ASP A 78 -2.30 -3.23 5.15
CA ASP A 78 -3.16 -4.37 5.44
C ASP A 78 -3.91 -4.86 4.21
N ARG A 79 -4.55 -3.95 3.46
CA ARG A 79 -5.24 -4.29 2.20
C ARG A 79 -4.30 -4.86 1.14
N SER A 80 -3.06 -4.39 1.09
CA SER A 80 -2.07 -4.92 0.16
C SER A 80 -1.71 -6.37 0.51
N PHE A 81 -1.62 -6.72 1.79
CA PHE A 81 -1.46 -8.11 2.21
C PHE A 81 -2.71 -8.96 1.97
N GLU A 82 -3.92 -8.41 2.15
CA GLU A 82 -5.17 -9.12 1.78
C GLU A 82 -5.16 -9.54 0.31
N ILE A 83 -4.73 -8.64 -0.60
CA ILE A 83 -4.57 -8.95 -2.02
C ILE A 83 -3.54 -10.07 -2.22
N ILE A 84 -2.38 -10.00 -1.57
CA ILE A 84 -1.37 -11.06 -1.65
C ILE A 84 -1.98 -12.40 -1.23
N TYR A 85 -2.61 -12.48 -0.06
CA TYR A 85 -3.17 -13.74 0.44
C TYR A 85 -4.30 -14.28 -0.44
N ALA A 86 -5.10 -13.41 -1.05
CA ALA A 86 -6.17 -13.80 -1.96
C ALA A 86 -5.65 -14.44 -3.27
N TYR A 87 -4.50 -13.97 -3.78
CA TYR A 87 -4.03 -14.34 -5.12
C TYR A 87 -2.73 -15.15 -5.15
N SER A 88 -2.05 -15.36 -4.02
CA SER A 88 -0.76 -16.07 -3.97
C SER A 88 -0.83 -17.52 -4.44
N LYS A 89 -2.00 -18.16 -4.31
CA LYS A 89 -2.27 -19.54 -4.76
C LYS A 89 -2.99 -19.61 -6.11
N SER A 90 -3.15 -18.49 -6.81
CA SER A 90 -3.83 -18.48 -8.10
C SER A 90 -3.08 -19.32 -9.14
N GLU A 91 -3.82 -20.05 -9.96
CA GLU A 91 -3.27 -20.75 -11.13
C GLU A 91 -2.81 -19.78 -12.23
N LYS A 92 -3.34 -18.55 -12.26
CA LYS A 92 -2.96 -17.54 -13.24
C LYS A 92 -1.61 -16.91 -12.90
N VAL A 93 -0.66 -17.05 -13.82
CA VAL A 93 0.69 -16.47 -13.70
C VAL A 93 0.65 -14.97 -13.45
N GLY A 94 -0.25 -14.23 -14.14
CA GLY A 94 -0.38 -12.78 -13.96
C GLY A 94 -0.77 -12.36 -12.55
N GLU A 95 -1.65 -13.11 -11.88
CA GLU A 95 -2.06 -12.83 -10.50
C GLU A 95 -0.91 -13.10 -9.51
N ARG A 96 -0.10 -14.14 -9.76
CA ARG A 96 1.12 -14.39 -8.96
C ARG A 96 2.21 -13.33 -9.20
N LEU A 97 2.40 -12.86 -10.43
CA LEU A 97 3.30 -11.76 -10.75
C LEU A 97 2.86 -10.44 -10.11
N MET A 98 1.55 -10.20 -10.02
CA MET A 98 1.00 -9.07 -9.27
C MET A 98 1.36 -9.17 -7.79
N CYS A 99 1.19 -10.34 -7.16
CA CYS A 99 1.59 -10.56 -5.76
C CYS A 99 3.09 -10.26 -5.55
N LYS A 100 3.95 -10.77 -6.43
CA LYS A 100 5.39 -10.45 -6.41
C LYS A 100 5.64 -8.95 -6.50
N SER A 101 4.96 -8.26 -7.41
CA SER A 101 5.10 -6.81 -7.59
C SER A 101 4.66 -6.02 -6.35
N ILE A 102 3.59 -6.46 -5.69
CA ILE A 102 3.12 -5.84 -4.44
C ILE A 102 4.18 -6.03 -3.34
N VAL A 103 4.79 -7.22 -3.21
CA VAL A 103 5.89 -7.45 -2.26
C VAL A 103 7.09 -6.55 -2.58
N ASP A 104 7.47 -6.41 -3.84
CA ASP A 104 8.53 -5.51 -4.28
C ASP A 104 8.21 -4.03 -3.93
N ASP A 105 6.94 -3.64 -4.03
CA ASP A 105 6.47 -2.30 -3.63
C ASP A 105 6.39 -2.12 -2.10
N MET A 106 6.15 -3.18 -1.31
CA MET A 106 6.24 -3.13 0.17
C MET A 106 7.65 -2.78 0.63
N TYR A 107 8.69 -3.33 0.00
CA TYR A 107 10.07 -2.95 0.32
C TYR A 107 10.36 -1.49 0.00
N LYS A 108 9.73 -0.92 -1.04
CA LYS A 108 9.83 0.53 -1.33
C LYS A 108 9.05 1.34 -0.30
N ALA A 109 7.85 0.88 0.09
CA ALA A 109 7.05 1.51 1.13
C ALA A 109 7.81 1.57 2.47
N ILE A 110 8.55 0.52 2.85
CA ILE A 110 9.44 0.56 4.03
C ILE A 110 10.44 1.72 3.94
N LYS A 111 11.04 1.98 2.76
CA LYS A 111 11.94 3.13 2.59
C LYS A 111 11.22 4.45 2.79
N GLY A 112 10.03 4.60 2.21
CA GLY A 112 9.20 5.80 2.40
C GLY A 112 8.78 6.00 3.86
N LEU A 113 8.40 4.93 4.57
CA LEU A 113 8.08 4.96 5.98
C LEU A 113 9.27 5.36 6.85
N ASN A 114 10.48 4.84 6.56
CA ASN A 114 11.70 5.29 7.25
C ASN A 114 11.95 6.79 7.05
N ASN A 115 11.71 7.31 5.85
CA ASN A 115 11.85 8.75 5.58
C ASN A 115 10.86 9.58 6.40
N ILE A 116 9.61 9.15 6.50
CA ILE A 116 8.60 9.78 7.35
C ILE A 116 8.95 9.69 8.83
N GLN A 117 9.41 8.53 9.27
CA GLN A 117 9.86 8.31 10.64
C GLN A 117 10.95 9.33 11.02
N LYS A 118 11.91 9.59 10.13
CA LYS A 118 12.93 10.63 10.33
C LYS A 118 12.37 12.05 10.31
N THR A 119 11.44 12.36 9.39
CA THR A 119 10.76 13.68 9.34
C THR A 119 10.11 14.03 10.67
N TYR A 120 9.56 13.04 11.37
CA TYR A 120 8.86 13.21 12.65
C TYR A 120 9.66 12.69 13.85
N LYS A 121 10.99 12.62 13.78
CA LYS A 121 11.88 12.06 14.82
C LYS A 121 11.70 12.64 16.24
N ASP A 122 11.20 13.87 16.33
CA ASP A 122 10.98 14.58 17.59
C ASP A 122 9.63 14.19 18.23
N ASP A 123 8.71 13.64 17.45
CA ASP A 123 7.46 13.05 17.92
C ASP A 123 7.65 11.56 18.21
N LYS A 124 8.00 11.23 19.45
CA LYS A 124 8.35 9.85 19.84
C LYS A 124 7.21 8.85 19.68
N HIS A 125 5.97 9.25 19.94
CA HIS A 125 4.84 8.34 19.80
C HIS A 125 4.60 7.99 18.34
N PHE A 126 4.56 9.00 17.45
CA PHE A 126 4.41 8.75 16.02
C PHE A 126 5.59 7.99 15.44
N TYR A 127 6.82 8.31 15.86
CA TYR A 127 8.03 7.57 15.49
C TYR A 127 7.90 6.06 15.78
N CYS A 128 7.50 5.70 17.00
CA CYS A 128 7.34 4.31 17.42
C CYS A 128 6.19 3.62 16.65
N ASN A 129 5.09 4.33 16.38
CA ASN A 129 4.00 3.77 15.56
C ASN A 129 4.47 3.39 14.16
N ILE A 130 5.27 4.24 13.52
CA ILE A 130 5.86 3.95 12.20
C ILE A 130 6.87 2.80 12.29
N GLU A 131 7.69 2.74 13.35
CA GLU A 131 8.61 1.63 13.59
C GLU A 131 7.87 0.28 13.66
N MET A 132 6.84 0.21 14.48
CA MET A 132 5.99 -0.98 14.63
C MET A 132 5.32 -1.38 13.30
N LEU A 133 4.91 -0.40 12.48
CA LEU A 133 4.35 -0.69 11.15
C LEU A 133 5.41 -1.29 10.21
N ILE A 134 6.64 -0.77 10.21
CA ILE A 134 7.76 -1.32 9.43
C ILE A 134 8.05 -2.76 9.86
N ASP A 135 8.12 -3.03 11.15
CA ASP A 135 8.32 -4.37 11.70
C ASP A 135 7.20 -5.32 11.27
N THR A 136 5.95 -4.87 11.37
CA THR A 136 4.79 -5.64 10.92
C THR A 136 4.88 -6.01 9.44
N ILE A 137 5.31 -5.08 8.58
CA ILE A 137 5.53 -5.37 7.14
C ILE A 137 6.60 -6.44 6.98
N ASN A 138 7.74 -6.31 7.67
CA ASN A 138 8.84 -7.28 7.58
C ASN A 138 8.40 -8.68 8.01
N TYR A 139 7.69 -8.80 9.14
CA TYR A 139 7.18 -10.09 9.63
C TYR A 139 6.17 -10.72 8.65
N LYS A 140 5.23 -9.92 8.13
CA LYS A 140 4.25 -10.41 7.15
C LYS A 140 4.90 -10.80 5.81
N ILE A 141 5.93 -10.08 5.34
CA ILE A 141 6.70 -10.49 4.15
C ILE A 141 7.40 -11.83 4.39
N ALA A 142 8.01 -12.02 5.57
CA ALA A 142 8.65 -13.29 5.92
C ALA A 142 7.65 -14.45 5.91
N ASP A 143 6.46 -14.25 6.50
CA ASP A 143 5.36 -15.22 6.51
C ASP A 143 4.86 -15.54 5.08
N VAL A 144 4.71 -14.53 4.23
CA VAL A 144 4.36 -14.71 2.81
C VAL A 144 5.43 -15.52 2.07
N LYS A 145 6.71 -15.27 2.35
CA LYS A 145 7.84 -15.98 1.73
C LYS A 145 7.88 -17.46 2.13
N ASP A 146 7.59 -17.75 3.39
CA ASP A 146 7.51 -19.11 3.90
C ASP A 146 6.29 -19.87 3.32
N LYS A 147 5.11 -19.25 3.34
CA LYS A 147 3.85 -19.86 2.88
C LYS A 147 3.73 -20.00 1.38
N PHE A 148 4.30 -19.07 0.61
CA PHE A 148 4.11 -18.98 -0.84
C PHE A 148 5.45 -18.76 -1.56
N PRO A 149 6.42 -19.69 -1.45
CA PRO A 149 7.75 -19.51 -2.03
C PRO A 149 7.72 -19.32 -3.56
N ASP A 150 6.68 -19.83 -4.22
CA ASP A 150 6.55 -19.78 -5.67
C ASP A 150 6.36 -18.37 -6.22
N ILE A 151 5.74 -17.43 -5.47
CA ILE A 151 5.58 -16.05 -5.94
C ILE A 151 6.94 -15.35 -6.09
N PHE A 152 7.95 -15.79 -5.33
CA PHE A 152 9.32 -15.26 -5.37
C PHE A 152 10.18 -15.90 -6.46
N LYS A 153 9.75 -17.04 -7.01
CA LYS A 153 10.43 -17.75 -8.09
C LYS A 153 9.89 -17.39 -9.47
N VAL A 154 8.78 -16.66 -9.56
CA VAL A 154 8.22 -16.27 -10.85
C VAL A 154 9.12 -15.24 -11.53
N GLU A 155 9.86 -15.68 -12.55
CA GLU A 155 10.57 -14.79 -13.45
C GLU A 155 9.57 -14.19 -14.46
N GLY A 156 9.39 -12.87 -14.40
CA GLY A 156 8.76 -12.16 -15.50
C GLY A 156 9.73 -12.13 -16.68
N LYS A 157 9.40 -12.75 -17.81
CA LYS A 157 10.07 -12.44 -19.07
C LYS A 157 9.88 -10.94 -19.30
N LYS A 158 10.97 -10.16 -19.17
CA LYS A 158 11.00 -8.80 -19.71
C LYS A 158 10.96 -8.94 -21.23
N SER A 159 9.77 -8.71 -21.80
CA SER A 159 9.60 -8.47 -23.22
C SER A 159 10.23 -7.14 -23.62
#